data_AF-F2DL84-F1
#
_entry.id   AF-F2DL84-F1
#
_cell.length_a   1.000
_cell.length_b   1.000
_cell.length_c   1.000
_cell.angle_alpha   90.00
_cell.angle_beta   90.00
_cell.angle_gamma   90.00
#
_symmetry.space_group_name_H-M   'P 1'
#
loop_
_entity.id
_entity.type
_entity.pdbx_description
1 polymer ?
#
loop_
_entity_poly.entity_id
_entity_poly.type
_entity_poly.pdbx_seq_one_letter_code
_entity_poly.pdbx_strand_id
1 'polypeptide(L)'
;MEKEHYMKVPLRWCVDKMDCWEALVDQWCSETWETSHNNTKERRGKMFGVPHHQGSVNLIQFGENWARHNKTEAPQMYDLYAMAHTASYKKVKAFSKSDLEHPENFTNISSHDKLVKYRDHGKARKGEDFNPSEGPIDPELVMIAGNGRPHGSIAIGDGLIRCPSTLRQIKEHQTSSCPEITRRPRPVELSIEADIHKEREAMQAAMAEKDKEIRELEERTTALVEAERARNDASTRAIYELFVSMCEKNGQVPPPMPVINVAGTNMSRNASHDPSTVEPSPGQPSPGETSQSHRASP
;
A
#
# COMPACT_ATOMS: atom_id res chain seq x y z
N MET A 1 -28.35 -9.02 31.35
CA MET A 1 -29.77 -8.62 31.16
C MET A 1 -30.62 -9.59 31.96
N GLU A 2 -31.60 -9.13 32.72
CA GLU A 2 -32.35 -10.00 33.64
C GLU A 2 -33.50 -10.76 32.95
N LYS A 3 -33.67 -12.04 33.30
CA LYS A 3 -34.71 -12.95 32.77
C LYS A 3 -36.11 -12.31 32.76
N GLU A 4 -36.43 -11.55 33.82
CA GLU A 4 -37.72 -10.87 33.97
C GLU A 4 -38.05 -9.92 32.81
N HIS A 5 -37.04 -9.31 32.18
CA HIS A 5 -37.27 -8.40 31.07
C HIS A 5 -37.70 -9.15 29.80
N TYR A 6 -37.10 -10.30 29.53
CA TYR A 6 -37.46 -11.15 28.38
C TYR A 6 -38.82 -11.83 28.57
N MET A 7 -39.16 -12.21 29.80
CA MET A 7 -40.45 -12.85 30.10
C MET A 7 -41.65 -11.90 29.88
N LYS A 8 -41.44 -10.58 29.92
CA LYS A 8 -42.48 -9.57 29.64
C LYS A 8 -42.79 -9.41 28.15
N VAL A 9 -41.91 -9.89 27.26
CA VAL A 9 -42.01 -9.66 25.82
C VAL A 9 -41.77 -10.97 25.04
N PRO A 10 -42.67 -11.97 25.18
CA PRO A 10 -42.55 -13.20 24.40
C PRO A 10 -42.74 -12.93 22.91
N LEU A 11 -41.97 -13.65 22.08
CA LEU A 11 -42.15 -13.60 20.63
C LEU A 11 -43.54 -14.09 20.26
N ARG A 12 -44.17 -13.46 19.25
CA ARG A 12 -45.57 -13.72 18.86
C ARG A 12 -45.90 -15.19 18.59
N TRP A 13 -44.94 -15.96 18.09
CA TRP A 13 -45.10 -17.40 17.79
C TRP A 13 -44.85 -18.32 19.01
N CYS A 14 -44.42 -17.77 20.14
CA CYS A 14 -44.14 -18.46 21.40
C CYS A 14 -45.13 -18.10 22.52
N VAL A 15 -46.11 -17.21 22.27
CA VAL A 15 -47.06 -16.70 23.28
C VAL A 15 -47.87 -17.83 23.91
N ASP A 16 -48.22 -18.86 23.14
CA ASP A 16 -48.99 -20.02 23.62
C ASP A 16 -48.09 -21.18 24.12
N LYS A 17 -46.76 -20.97 24.17
CA LYS A 17 -45.74 -21.97 24.54
C LYS A 17 -44.72 -21.35 25.49
N MET A 18 -45.23 -20.85 26.62
CA MET A 18 -44.42 -20.09 27.59
C MET A 18 -43.36 -20.94 28.28
N ASP A 19 -43.58 -22.24 28.40
CA ASP A 19 -42.59 -23.23 28.86
C ASP A 19 -41.37 -23.29 27.92
N CYS A 20 -41.61 -23.33 26.61
CA CYS A 20 -40.56 -23.30 25.59
C CYS A 20 -39.85 -21.94 25.56
N TRP A 21 -40.60 -20.85 25.73
CA TRP A 21 -40.03 -19.51 25.82
C TRP A 21 -39.15 -19.35 27.06
N GLU A 22 -39.61 -19.81 28.22
CA GLU A 22 -38.84 -19.78 29.46
C GLU A 22 -37.54 -20.58 29.34
N ALA A 23 -37.57 -21.78 28.76
CA ALA A 23 -36.37 -22.57 28.52
C ALA A 23 -35.35 -21.87 27.60
N LEU A 24 -35.81 -21.13 26.58
CA LEU A 24 -34.95 -20.34 25.71
C LEU A 24 -34.34 -19.14 26.46
N VAL A 25 -35.15 -18.45 27.27
CA VAL A 25 -34.67 -17.31 28.08
C VAL A 25 -33.68 -17.79 29.13
N ASP A 26 -33.91 -18.93 29.78
CA ASP A 26 -32.96 -19.54 30.72
C ASP A 26 -31.63 -19.86 30.05
N GLN A 27 -31.66 -20.41 28.84
CA GLN A 27 -30.45 -20.65 28.07
C GLN A 27 -29.71 -19.35 27.76
N TRP A 28 -30.40 -18.29 27.32
CA TRP A 28 -29.80 -16.99 27.00
C TRP A 28 -29.31 -16.22 28.23
N CYS A 29 -29.92 -16.42 29.39
CA CYS A 29 -29.51 -15.82 30.66
C CYS A 29 -28.46 -16.66 31.41
N SER A 30 -28.12 -17.86 30.92
CA SER A 30 -27.09 -18.69 31.53
C SER A 30 -25.70 -18.07 31.38
N GLU A 31 -24.85 -18.23 32.42
CA GLU A 31 -23.47 -17.74 32.41
C GLU A 31 -22.65 -18.35 31.26
N THR A 32 -22.93 -19.61 30.90
CA THR A 32 -22.28 -20.30 29.78
C THR A 32 -22.60 -19.65 28.43
N TRP A 33 -23.85 -19.24 28.21
CA TRP A 33 -24.26 -18.53 27.00
C TRP A 33 -23.69 -17.12 26.98
N GLU A 34 -23.75 -16.39 28.09
CA GLU A 34 -23.22 -15.03 28.17
C GLU A 34 -21.72 -14.99 27.86
N THR A 35 -20.95 -15.93 28.41
CA THR A 35 -19.52 -16.10 28.12
C THR A 35 -19.28 -16.40 26.64
N SER A 36 -20.00 -17.37 26.06
CA SER A 36 -19.89 -17.72 24.64
C SER A 36 -20.28 -16.56 23.71
N HIS A 37 -21.35 -15.85 24.05
CA HIS A 37 -21.84 -14.68 23.34
C HIS A 37 -20.81 -13.55 23.36
N ASN A 38 -20.26 -13.22 24.53
CA ASN A 38 -19.25 -12.18 24.71
C ASN A 38 -17.95 -12.55 24.01
N ASN A 39 -17.45 -13.78 24.14
CA ASN A 39 -16.29 -14.26 23.39
C ASN A 39 -16.48 -14.13 21.87
N THR A 40 -17.68 -14.47 21.38
CA THR A 40 -18.01 -14.32 19.95
C THR A 40 -18.11 -12.83 19.56
N LYS A 41 -18.64 -11.97 20.43
CA LYS A 41 -18.70 -10.52 20.24
C LYS A 41 -17.31 -9.90 20.22
N GLU A 42 -16.41 -10.30 21.11
CA GLU A 42 -15.00 -9.89 21.13
C GLU A 42 -14.28 -10.36 19.88
N ARG A 43 -14.48 -11.62 19.45
CA ARG A 43 -13.92 -12.14 18.20
C ARG A 43 -14.42 -11.35 16.98
N ARG A 44 -15.70 -10.94 16.97
CA ARG A 44 -16.23 -10.01 15.95
C ARG A 44 -15.61 -8.62 16.07
N GLY A 45 -15.35 -8.11 17.27
CA GLY A 45 -14.64 -6.86 17.50
C GLY A 45 -13.18 -6.90 17.02
N LYS A 46 -12.56 -8.09 17.00
CA LYS A 46 -11.22 -8.33 16.42
C LYS A 46 -11.23 -8.48 14.90
N MET A 47 -12.40 -8.61 14.26
CA MET A 47 -12.45 -8.59 12.80
C MET A 47 -12.23 -7.16 12.31
N PHE A 48 -11.39 -6.99 11.29
CA PHE A 48 -11.19 -5.69 10.65
C PHE A 48 -12.50 -5.23 9.97
N GLY A 49 -13.12 -4.23 10.60
CA GLY A 49 -14.25 -3.45 10.10
C GLY A 49 -15.60 -4.17 10.06
N VAL A 50 -16.63 -3.43 9.62
CA VAL A 50 -18.01 -3.91 9.56
C VAL A 50 -18.13 -5.01 8.48
N PRO A 51 -18.90 -6.09 8.67
CA PRO A 51 -19.03 -7.11 7.62
C PRO A 51 -19.61 -6.55 6.32
N HIS A 52 -20.69 -5.76 6.42
CA HIS A 52 -21.36 -5.03 5.33
C HIS A 52 -22.46 -4.12 5.92
N HIS A 53 -22.93 -3.12 5.18
CA HIS A 53 -23.96 -2.17 5.57
C HIS A 53 -25.38 -2.51 5.07
N GLN A 54 -25.60 -3.69 4.50
CA GLN A 54 -26.94 -4.14 4.06
C GLN A 54 -27.91 -4.42 5.22
N GLY A 55 -27.41 -4.61 6.45
CA GLY A 55 -28.27 -5.02 7.57
C GLY A 55 -28.79 -6.45 7.38
N SER A 56 -30.09 -6.65 7.60
CA SER A 56 -30.75 -7.97 7.45
C SER A 56 -31.31 -8.24 6.06
N VAL A 57 -31.21 -7.29 5.12
CA VAL A 57 -31.68 -7.47 3.75
C VAL A 57 -30.58 -8.04 2.88
N ASN A 58 -30.97 -8.73 1.80
CA ASN A 58 -30.02 -9.20 0.78
C ASN A 58 -29.63 -8.06 -0.18
N LEU A 59 -28.62 -8.31 -1.02
CA LEU A 59 -28.05 -7.29 -1.91
C LEU A 59 -29.03 -6.74 -2.96
N ILE A 60 -29.95 -7.57 -3.47
CA ILE A 60 -31.00 -7.13 -4.41
C ILE A 60 -31.96 -6.17 -3.70
N GLN A 61 -32.46 -6.54 -2.52
CA GLN A 61 -33.34 -5.69 -1.72
C GLN A 61 -32.64 -4.41 -1.25
N PHE A 62 -31.34 -4.48 -0.94
CA PHE A 62 -30.54 -3.29 -0.67
C PHE A 62 -30.54 -2.34 -1.86
N GLY A 63 -30.33 -2.86 -3.08
CA GLY A 63 -30.39 -2.10 -4.32
C GLY A 63 -31.76 -1.49 -4.59
N GLU A 64 -32.84 -2.26 -4.41
CA GLU A 64 -34.22 -1.76 -4.55
C GLU A 64 -34.53 -0.64 -3.55
N ASN A 65 -34.06 -0.76 -2.31
CA ASN A 65 -34.25 0.27 -1.29
C ASN A 65 -33.45 1.54 -1.62
N TRP A 66 -32.22 1.39 -2.12
CA TRP A 66 -31.40 2.51 -2.59
C TRP A 66 -32.05 3.22 -3.79
N ALA A 67 -32.50 2.46 -4.78
CA ALA A 67 -33.19 2.94 -5.97
C ALA A 67 -34.45 3.74 -5.60
N ARG A 68 -35.28 3.20 -4.69
CA ARG A 68 -36.49 3.86 -4.17
C ARG A 68 -36.17 5.15 -3.43
N HIS A 69 -35.12 5.14 -2.61
CA HIS A 69 -34.71 6.32 -1.83
C HIS A 69 -34.18 7.45 -2.73
N ASN A 70 -33.42 7.10 -3.77
CA ASN A 70 -32.79 8.05 -4.69
C ASN A 70 -33.63 8.34 -5.96
N LYS A 71 -34.82 7.72 -6.08
CA LYS A 71 -35.73 7.85 -7.23
C LYS A 71 -35.05 7.56 -8.58
N THR A 72 -34.28 6.49 -8.61
CA THR A 72 -33.51 6.04 -9.77
C THR A 72 -33.62 4.53 -9.94
N GLU A 73 -32.97 3.96 -10.95
CA GLU A 73 -32.91 2.51 -11.16
C GLU A 73 -31.87 1.85 -10.25
N ALA A 74 -32.07 0.56 -9.97
CA ALA A 74 -31.13 -0.21 -9.15
C ALA A 74 -29.83 -0.43 -9.93
N PRO A 75 -28.67 -0.15 -9.33
CA PRO A 75 -27.37 -0.44 -9.93
C PRO A 75 -27.17 -1.93 -10.18
N GLN A 76 -26.18 -2.26 -11.01
CA GLN A 76 -25.81 -3.64 -11.29
C GLN A 76 -25.15 -4.30 -10.07
N MET A 77 -25.13 -5.64 -10.05
CA MET A 77 -24.67 -6.44 -8.91
C MET A 77 -23.25 -6.07 -8.43
N TYR A 78 -22.35 -5.71 -9.34
CA TYR A 78 -20.98 -5.29 -9.01
C TYR A 78 -20.99 -4.00 -8.19
N ASP A 79 -21.72 -2.98 -8.65
CA ASP A 79 -21.87 -1.69 -7.98
C ASP A 79 -22.60 -1.85 -6.65
N LEU A 80 -23.68 -2.66 -6.62
CA LEU A 80 -24.41 -2.95 -5.39
C LEU A 80 -23.52 -3.57 -4.32
N TYR A 81 -22.66 -4.52 -4.70
CA TYR A 81 -21.71 -5.13 -3.78
C TYR A 81 -20.76 -4.08 -3.20
N ALA A 82 -20.22 -3.19 -4.05
CA ALA A 82 -19.37 -2.10 -3.58
C ALA A 82 -20.11 -1.17 -2.62
N MET A 83 -21.29 -0.71 -2.99
CA MET A 83 -22.12 0.20 -2.18
C MET A 83 -22.49 -0.40 -0.82
N ALA A 84 -22.88 -1.68 -0.78
CA ALA A 84 -23.19 -2.38 0.45
C ALA A 84 -21.97 -2.51 1.38
N HIS A 85 -20.77 -2.45 0.83
CA HIS A 85 -19.52 -2.42 1.59
C HIS A 85 -18.98 -1.00 1.82
N THR A 86 -19.73 0.07 1.54
CA THR A 86 -19.30 1.45 1.81
C THR A 86 -20.20 2.14 2.84
N ALA A 87 -21.52 2.06 2.68
CA ALA A 87 -22.47 2.69 3.61
C ALA A 87 -23.88 2.09 3.49
N SER A 88 -24.79 2.51 4.38
CA SER A 88 -26.20 2.11 4.28
C SER A 88 -26.88 2.75 3.08
N TYR A 89 -27.96 2.14 2.57
CA TYR A 89 -28.68 2.62 1.37
C TYR A 89 -29.16 4.08 1.44
N LYS A 90 -29.33 4.63 2.65
CA LYS A 90 -29.74 6.03 2.87
C LYS A 90 -28.59 7.03 2.70
N LYS A 91 -27.35 6.57 2.90
CA LYS A 91 -26.15 7.42 2.96
C LYS A 91 -25.18 7.16 1.79
N VAL A 92 -25.20 5.96 1.24
CA VAL A 92 -24.29 5.56 0.18
C VAL A 92 -24.61 6.29 -1.13
N LYS A 93 -23.57 6.82 -1.76
CA LYS A 93 -23.65 7.43 -3.09
C LYS A 93 -23.64 6.32 -4.15
N ALA A 94 -24.01 6.67 -5.38
CA ALA A 94 -23.82 5.77 -6.51
C ALA A 94 -22.32 5.45 -6.64
N PHE A 95 -22.00 4.17 -6.85
CA PHE A 95 -20.62 3.74 -6.98
C PHE A 95 -20.02 4.21 -8.30
N SER A 96 -18.73 4.52 -8.25
CA SER A 96 -17.91 4.96 -9.37
C SER A 96 -16.55 4.27 -9.34
N LYS A 97 -15.87 4.20 -10.49
CA LYS A 97 -14.54 3.58 -10.59
C LYS A 97 -13.50 4.23 -9.68
N SER A 98 -13.58 5.54 -9.46
CA SER A 98 -12.67 6.29 -8.57
C SER A 98 -12.82 5.89 -7.10
N ASP A 99 -13.96 5.32 -6.69
CA ASP A 99 -14.14 4.86 -5.31
C ASP A 99 -13.18 3.69 -4.98
N LEU A 100 -12.68 2.96 -5.98
CA LEU A 100 -11.66 1.92 -5.80
C LEU A 100 -10.27 2.48 -5.47
N GLU A 101 -10.03 3.78 -5.61
CA GLU A 101 -8.78 4.43 -5.20
C GLU A 101 -8.74 4.68 -3.69
N HIS A 102 -9.87 4.52 -3.01
CA HIS A 102 -10.06 4.77 -1.58
C HIS A 102 -10.45 3.50 -0.81
N PRO A 103 -9.54 2.52 -0.66
CA PRO A 103 -9.82 1.28 0.07
C PRO A 103 -10.30 1.50 1.51
N GLU A 104 -9.93 2.63 2.14
CA GLU A 104 -10.35 3.05 3.48
C GLU A 104 -11.86 3.30 3.62
N ASN A 105 -12.56 3.58 2.51
CA ASN A 105 -14.00 3.79 2.51
C ASN A 105 -14.79 2.48 2.57
N PHE A 106 -14.13 1.35 2.36
CA PHE A 106 -14.78 0.04 2.42
C PHE A 106 -14.79 -0.50 3.83
N THR A 107 -15.82 -1.28 4.13
CA THR A 107 -15.97 -1.88 5.45
C THR A 107 -14.87 -2.88 5.80
N ASN A 108 -14.22 -3.46 4.79
CA ASN A 108 -13.05 -4.34 4.93
C ASN A 108 -12.24 -4.34 3.63
N ILE A 109 -10.91 -4.38 3.75
CA ILE A 109 -9.95 -4.48 2.64
C ILE A 109 -10.23 -5.67 1.71
N SER A 110 -10.73 -6.78 2.24
CA SER A 110 -11.08 -7.95 1.44
C SER A 110 -12.23 -7.67 0.46
N SER A 111 -13.20 -6.81 0.81
CA SER A 111 -14.30 -6.45 -0.09
C SER A 111 -13.80 -5.60 -1.26
N HIS A 112 -12.92 -4.64 -0.96
CA HIS A 112 -12.22 -3.84 -1.96
C HIS A 112 -11.35 -4.71 -2.89
N ASP A 113 -10.51 -5.58 -2.33
CA ASP A 113 -9.62 -6.46 -3.09
C ASP A 113 -10.39 -7.37 -4.07
N LYS A 114 -11.56 -7.89 -3.66
CA LYS A 114 -12.40 -8.71 -4.56
C LYS A 114 -12.91 -7.92 -5.77
N LEU A 115 -13.31 -6.66 -5.57
CA LEU A 115 -13.78 -5.78 -6.65
C LEU A 115 -12.63 -5.48 -7.63
N VAL A 116 -11.46 -5.11 -7.09
CA VAL A 116 -10.24 -4.87 -7.86
C VAL A 116 -9.83 -6.10 -8.66
N LYS A 117 -9.76 -7.28 -8.03
CA LYS A 117 -9.44 -8.55 -8.73
C LYS A 117 -10.44 -8.86 -9.84
N TYR A 118 -11.74 -8.68 -9.60
CA TYR A 118 -12.75 -8.94 -10.62
C TYR A 118 -12.59 -8.01 -11.82
N ARG A 119 -12.37 -6.71 -11.58
CA ARG A 119 -12.08 -5.72 -12.63
C ARG A 119 -10.85 -6.11 -13.43
N ASP A 120 -9.75 -6.44 -12.76
CA ASP A 120 -8.45 -6.69 -13.41
C ASP A 120 -8.46 -8.01 -14.20
N HIS A 121 -9.05 -9.08 -13.65
CA HIS A 121 -9.27 -10.32 -14.40
C HIS A 121 -10.23 -10.12 -15.57
N GLY A 122 -11.24 -9.26 -15.42
CA GLY A 122 -12.17 -8.92 -16.48
C GLY A 122 -11.46 -8.23 -17.64
N LYS A 123 -10.61 -7.25 -17.35
CA LYS A 123 -9.77 -6.60 -18.35
C LYS A 123 -8.82 -7.56 -19.05
N ALA A 124 -8.16 -8.43 -18.29
CA ALA A 124 -7.25 -9.42 -18.85
C ALA A 124 -7.95 -10.42 -19.80
N ARG A 125 -9.23 -10.76 -19.55
CA ARG A 125 -9.96 -11.76 -20.34
C ARG A 125 -10.83 -11.17 -21.45
N LYS A 126 -11.41 -10.00 -21.23
CA LYS A 126 -12.40 -9.36 -22.13
C LYS A 126 -11.88 -8.12 -22.83
N GLY A 127 -10.66 -7.67 -22.51
CA GLY A 127 -10.03 -6.47 -23.08
C GLY A 127 -10.07 -5.27 -22.13
N GLU A 128 -9.22 -4.27 -22.40
CA GLU A 128 -9.02 -3.11 -21.52
C GLU A 128 -10.29 -2.25 -21.32
N ASP A 129 -11.19 -2.29 -22.31
CA ASP A 129 -12.49 -1.59 -22.30
C ASP A 129 -13.54 -2.27 -21.41
N PHE A 130 -13.21 -3.40 -20.75
CA PHE A 130 -14.13 -4.09 -19.85
C PHE A 130 -14.55 -3.20 -18.68
N ASN A 131 -15.84 -2.85 -18.63
CA ASN A 131 -16.46 -2.16 -17.52
C ASN A 131 -17.26 -3.14 -16.63
N PRO A 132 -16.84 -3.43 -15.38
CA PRO A 132 -17.54 -4.35 -14.50
C PRO A 132 -18.91 -3.84 -14.01
N SER A 133 -19.17 -2.54 -14.13
CA SER A 133 -20.45 -1.91 -13.80
C SER A 133 -21.46 -2.03 -14.95
N GLU A 134 -21.01 -2.40 -16.15
CA GLU A 134 -21.86 -2.58 -17.32
C GLU A 134 -22.27 -4.05 -17.49
N GLY A 135 -23.57 -4.28 -17.58
CA GLY A 135 -24.13 -5.61 -17.81
C GLY A 135 -24.12 -6.52 -16.56
N PRO A 136 -24.56 -7.77 -16.72
CA PRO A 136 -24.65 -8.71 -15.61
C PRO A 136 -23.26 -9.17 -15.17
N ILE A 137 -23.10 -9.40 -13.87
CA ILE A 137 -21.86 -9.94 -13.31
C ILE A 137 -21.61 -11.35 -13.86
N ASP A 138 -20.38 -11.60 -14.31
CA ASP A 138 -19.98 -12.88 -14.91
C ASP A 138 -19.61 -13.88 -13.80
N PRO A 139 -20.41 -14.94 -13.57
CA PRO A 139 -20.18 -15.86 -12.46
C PRO A 139 -18.87 -16.64 -12.59
N GLU A 140 -18.43 -16.96 -13.80
CA GLU A 140 -17.16 -17.68 -14.01
C GLU A 140 -15.97 -16.75 -13.77
N LEU A 141 -16.09 -15.48 -14.17
CA LEU A 141 -15.07 -14.49 -13.87
C LEU A 141 -14.94 -14.24 -12.35
N VAL A 142 -16.06 -14.19 -11.61
CA VAL A 142 -16.04 -14.13 -10.14
C VAL A 142 -15.41 -15.39 -9.54
N MET A 143 -15.65 -16.58 -10.12
CA MET A 143 -15.01 -17.83 -9.69
C MET A 143 -13.50 -17.80 -9.89
N ILE A 144 -13.02 -17.28 -11.02
CA ILE A 144 -11.60 -17.13 -11.34
C ILE A 144 -10.95 -16.12 -10.37
N ALA A 145 -11.46 -14.88 -10.34
CA ALA A 145 -10.93 -13.81 -9.50
C ALA A 145 -11.02 -14.14 -8.00
N GLY A 146 -12.05 -14.90 -7.62
CA GLY A 146 -12.28 -15.38 -6.27
C GLY A 146 -11.48 -16.62 -5.87
N ASN A 147 -10.80 -17.28 -6.80
CA ASN A 147 -10.19 -18.60 -6.60
C ASN A 147 -11.19 -19.66 -6.08
N GLY A 148 -12.39 -19.68 -6.65
CA GLY A 148 -13.45 -20.66 -6.39
C GLY A 148 -14.42 -20.27 -5.27
N ARG A 149 -14.88 -21.30 -4.53
CA ARG A 149 -15.94 -21.22 -3.51
C ARG A 149 -15.41 -21.53 -2.12
N PRO A 150 -14.60 -20.64 -1.50
CA PRO A 150 -14.21 -20.85 -0.10
C PRO A 150 -15.47 -20.89 0.77
N HIS A 151 -15.63 -21.97 1.54
CA HIS A 151 -16.82 -22.23 2.38
C HIS A 151 -18.16 -22.29 1.60
N GLY A 152 -18.13 -22.63 0.30
CA GLY A 152 -19.32 -22.87 -0.51
C GLY A 152 -19.89 -21.65 -1.25
N SER A 153 -19.42 -20.44 -0.94
CA SER A 153 -19.88 -19.19 -1.58
C SER A 153 -18.82 -18.58 -2.50
N ILE A 154 -19.25 -17.91 -3.56
CA ILE A 154 -18.33 -17.19 -4.45
C ILE A 154 -17.94 -15.83 -3.84
N ALA A 155 -16.93 -15.17 -4.40
CA ALA A 155 -16.29 -14.00 -3.79
C ALA A 155 -17.22 -12.78 -3.60
N ILE A 156 -18.05 -12.51 -4.60
CA ILE A 156 -18.91 -11.32 -4.72
C ILE A 156 -20.39 -11.74 -4.65
N GLY A 157 -21.24 -10.84 -4.15
CA GLY A 157 -22.70 -11.00 -4.22
C GLY A 157 -23.33 -11.83 -3.11
N ASP A 158 -22.65 -12.04 -1.97
CA ASP A 158 -23.20 -12.63 -0.74
C ASP A 158 -24.01 -13.92 -0.91
N GLY A 159 -23.60 -14.76 -1.87
CA GLY A 159 -24.24 -16.04 -2.17
C GLY A 159 -25.43 -15.98 -3.14
N LEU A 160 -25.80 -14.80 -3.63
CA LEU A 160 -26.86 -14.62 -4.62
C LEU A 160 -26.45 -15.07 -6.02
N ILE A 161 -25.17 -14.92 -6.35
CA ILE A 161 -24.64 -15.30 -7.65
C ILE A 161 -24.38 -16.81 -7.67
N ARG A 162 -25.03 -17.51 -8.61
CA ARG A 162 -24.82 -18.95 -8.84
C ARG A 162 -24.00 -19.15 -10.11
N CYS A 163 -22.82 -19.75 -9.97
CA CYS A 163 -22.05 -20.30 -11.08
C CYS A 163 -22.35 -21.80 -11.24
N PRO A 164 -22.87 -22.27 -12.38
CA PRO A 164 -23.15 -23.69 -12.62
C PRO A 164 -21.84 -24.50 -12.71
N SER A 165 -20.78 -23.90 -13.22
CA SER A 165 -19.45 -24.52 -13.36
C SER A 165 -18.67 -24.48 -12.04
N THR A 166 -17.92 -25.55 -11.76
CA THR A 166 -16.91 -25.58 -10.69
C THR A 166 -15.61 -24.94 -11.17
N LEU A 167 -14.73 -24.53 -10.24
CA LEU A 167 -13.43 -23.97 -10.61
C LEU A 167 -12.57 -24.97 -11.41
N ARG A 168 -12.70 -26.27 -11.12
CA ARG A 168 -12.00 -27.33 -11.86
C ARG A 168 -12.45 -27.39 -13.32
N GLN A 169 -13.77 -27.39 -13.56
CA GLN A 169 -14.32 -27.39 -14.92
C GLN A 169 -13.92 -26.12 -15.68
N ILE A 170 -13.96 -24.95 -15.03
CA ILE A 170 -13.49 -23.70 -15.66
C ILE A 170 -12.02 -23.81 -16.07
N LYS A 171 -11.16 -24.36 -15.19
CA LYS A 171 -9.74 -24.60 -15.48
C LYS A 171 -9.52 -25.58 -16.63
N GLU A 172 -10.33 -26.61 -16.77
CA GLU A 172 -10.24 -27.58 -17.88
C GLU A 172 -10.49 -26.93 -19.26
N HIS A 173 -11.27 -25.84 -19.30
CA HIS A 173 -11.52 -25.07 -20.51
C HIS A 173 -10.57 -23.87 -20.71
N GLN A 174 -9.60 -23.65 -19.80
CA GLN A 174 -8.63 -22.57 -19.94
C GLN A 174 -7.52 -22.94 -20.93
N THR A 175 -7.26 -22.03 -21.86
CA THR A 175 -6.09 -22.06 -22.76
C THR A 175 -4.92 -21.31 -22.14
N SER A 176 -3.71 -21.48 -22.69
CA SER A 176 -2.50 -20.75 -22.25
C SER A 176 -2.61 -19.22 -22.35
N SER A 177 -3.60 -18.70 -23.08
CA SER A 177 -3.94 -17.27 -23.17
C SER A 177 -4.83 -16.77 -22.03
N CYS A 178 -5.33 -17.64 -21.15
CA CYS A 178 -6.14 -17.24 -20.00
C CYS A 178 -5.26 -16.73 -18.85
N PRO A 179 -5.71 -15.71 -18.09
CA PRO A 179 -4.94 -15.19 -16.96
C PRO A 179 -4.76 -16.25 -15.87
N GLU A 180 -3.58 -16.25 -15.25
CA GLU A 180 -3.22 -17.19 -14.19
C GLU A 180 -4.14 -17.01 -12.97
N ILE A 181 -4.65 -18.13 -12.44
CA ILE A 181 -5.51 -18.14 -11.25
C ILE A 181 -4.63 -18.11 -10.01
N THR A 182 -4.55 -16.95 -9.37
CA THR A 182 -3.75 -16.75 -8.15
C THR A 182 -4.51 -17.18 -6.89
N ARG A 183 -3.74 -17.52 -5.84
CA ARG A 183 -4.32 -17.83 -4.53
C ARG A 183 -4.96 -16.56 -3.96
N ARG A 184 -6.19 -16.68 -3.46
CA ARG A 184 -6.84 -15.58 -2.70
C ARG A 184 -6.02 -15.29 -1.42
N PRO A 185 -5.50 -14.06 -1.25
CA PRO A 185 -4.84 -13.66 -0.01
C PRO A 185 -5.85 -13.57 1.14
N ARG A 186 -5.39 -13.86 2.35
CA ARG A 186 -6.22 -13.73 3.56
C ARG A 186 -6.35 -12.25 3.95
N PRO A 187 -7.42 -11.83 4.65
CA PRO A 187 -7.58 -10.44 5.07
C PRO A 187 -6.40 -9.88 5.86
N VAL A 188 -5.74 -10.72 6.67
CA VAL A 188 -4.52 -10.34 7.41
C VAL A 188 -3.33 -10.10 6.48
N GLU A 189 -3.18 -10.93 5.43
CA GLU A 189 -2.12 -10.77 4.44
C GLU A 189 -2.31 -9.45 3.66
N LEU A 190 -3.54 -9.16 3.24
CA LEU A 190 -3.88 -7.89 2.57
C LEU A 190 -3.60 -6.67 3.45
N SER A 191 -3.89 -6.72 4.75
CA SER A 191 -3.60 -5.62 5.67
C SER A 191 -2.10 -5.37 5.78
N ILE A 192 -1.31 -6.44 5.94
CA ILE A 192 0.15 -6.36 6.00
C ILE A 192 0.72 -5.79 4.70
N GLU A 193 0.21 -6.23 3.55
CA GLU A 193 0.63 -5.71 2.24
C GLU A 193 0.31 -4.23 2.07
N ALA A 194 -0.87 -3.78 2.52
CA ALA A 194 -1.26 -2.38 2.49
C ALA A 194 -0.38 -1.51 3.40
N ASP A 195 -0.06 -1.99 4.60
CA ASP A 195 0.83 -1.30 5.53
C ASP A 195 2.25 -1.18 4.96
N ILE A 196 2.79 -2.26 4.36
CA ILE A 196 4.09 -2.23 3.67
C ILE A 196 4.08 -1.24 2.50
N HIS A 197 3.00 -1.19 1.72
CA HIS A 197 2.91 -0.25 0.59
C HIS A 197 2.94 1.20 1.08
N LYS A 198 2.16 1.50 2.12
CA LYS A 198 2.10 2.83 2.74
C LYS A 198 3.46 3.24 3.33
N GLU A 199 4.16 2.31 3.98
CA GLU A 199 5.52 2.57 4.49
C GLU A 199 6.51 2.85 3.35
N ARG A 200 6.42 2.11 2.24
CA ARG A 200 7.27 2.34 1.05
C ARG A 200 7.02 3.71 0.43
N GLU A 201 5.77 4.11 0.28
CA GLU A 201 5.41 5.44 -0.22
C GLU A 201 5.94 6.55 0.69
N ALA A 202 5.77 6.41 2.01
CA ALA A 202 6.29 7.36 2.98
C ALA A 202 7.83 7.46 2.93
N MET A 203 8.51 6.32 2.81
CA MET A 203 9.97 6.27 2.69
C MET A 203 10.45 6.91 1.38
N GLN A 204 9.75 6.68 0.25
CA GLN A 204 10.07 7.32 -1.02
C GLN A 204 9.86 8.84 -0.96
N ALA A 205 8.78 9.31 -0.35
CA ALA A 205 8.54 10.74 -0.14
C ALA A 205 9.64 11.37 0.74
N ALA A 206 10.05 10.70 1.81
CA ALA A 206 11.14 11.16 2.68
C ALA A 206 12.49 11.21 1.96
N MET A 207 12.80 10.23 1.11
CA MET A 207 14.00 10.26 0.27
C MET A 207 13.95 11.43 -0.72
N ALA A 208 12.82 11.65 -1.39
CA ALA A 208 12.67 12.76 -2.32
C ALA A 208 12.81 14.14 -1.65
N GLU A 209 12.32 14.28 -0.41
CA GLU A 209 12.50 15.49 0.39
C GLU A 209 13.97 15.70 0.77
N LYS A 210 14.67 14.64 1.18
CA LYS A 210 16.10 14.69 1.50
C LYS A 210 16.95 15.03 0.29
N ASP A 211 16.65 14.47 -0.87
CA ASP A 211 17.33 14.79 -2.13
C ASP A 211 17.09 16.25 -2.56
N LYS A 212 15.96 16.84 -2.19
CA LYS A 212 15.71 18.27 -2.39
C LYS A 212 16.53 19.13 -1.43
N GLU A 213 16.56 18.75 -0.14
CA GLU A 213 17.35 19.44 0.89
C GLU A 213 18.85 19.42 0.56
N ILE A 214 19.37 18.28 0.09
CA ILE A 214 20.78 18.16 -0.35
C ILE A 214 21.07 19.11 -1.51
N ARG A 215 20.20 19.14 -2.54
CA ARG A 215 20.38 20.05 -3.69
C ARG A 215 20.36 21.52 -3.27
N GLU A 216 19.43 21.92 -2.41
CA GLU A 216 19.38 23.30 -1.90
C GLU A 216 20.64 23.64 -1.07
N LEU A 217 21.18 22.69 -0.31
CA LEU A 217 22.42 22.87 0.43
C LEU A 217 23.64 22.98 -0.49
N GLU A 218 23.71 22.16 -1.54
CA GLU A 218 24.76 22.18 -2.56
C GLU A 218 24.75 23.51 -3.34
N GLU A 219 23.58 24.00 -3.74
CA GLU A 219 23.45 25.31 -4.37
C GLU A 219 23.88 26.44 -3.42
N ARG A 220 23.44 26.40 -2.16
CA ARG A 220 23.82 27.40 -1.16
C ARG A 220 25.33 27.39 -0.87
N THR A 221 25.93 26.21 -0.77
CA THR A 221 27.38 26.08 -0.54
C THR A 221 28.17 26.56 -1.74
N THR A 222 27.74 26.24 -2.96
CA THR A 222 28.35 26.73 -4.20
C THR A 222 28.27 28.26 -4.27
N ALA A 223 27.11 28.84 -3.99
CA ALA A 223 26.93 30.30 -3.97
C ALA A 223 27.81 31.00 -2.91
N LEU A 224 28.00 30.40 -1.74
CA LEU A 224 28.90 30.93 -0.71
C LEU A 224 30.36 30.90 -1.16
N VAL A 225 30.80 29.81 -1.79
CA VAL A 225 32.17 29.67 -2.32
C VAL A 225 32.42 30.69 -3.43
N GLU A 226 31.46 30.89 -4.33
CA GLU A 226 31.56 31.90 -5.39
C GLU A 226 31.56 33.33 -4.85
N ALA A 227 30.72 33.64 -3.86
CA ALA A 227 30.69 34.94 -3.21
C ALA A 227 32.00 35.26 -2.47
N GLU A 228 32.61 34.26 -1.83
CA GLU A 228 33.92 34.41 -1.18
C GLU A 228 35.02 34.63 -2.21
N ARG A 229 35.00 33.89 -3.33
CA ARG A 229 35.92 34.11 -4.45
C ARG A 229 35.77 35.53 -5.00
N ALA A 230 34.55 36.02 -5.22
CA ALA A 230 34.30 37.38 -5.70
C ALA A 230 34.81 38.45 -4.72
N ARG A 231 34.66 38.24 -3.40
CA ARG A 231 35.22 39.13 -2.37
C ARG A 231 36.75 39.14 -2.38
N ASN A 232 37.38 37.98 -2.51
CA ASN A 232 38.84 37.87 -2.60
C ASN A 232 39.39 38.55 -3.86
N ASP A 233 38.72 38.39 -5.00
CA ASP A 233 39.10 39.05 -6.25
C ASP A 233 38.98 40.58 -6.15
N ALA A 234 37.89 41.07 -5.54
CA ALA A 234 37.69 42.50 -5.31
C ALA A 234 38.74 43.10 -4.36
N SER A 235 39.03 42.41 -3.25
CA SER A 235 40.09 42.81 -2.31
C SER A 235 41.46 42.86 -2.99
N THR A 236 41.78 41.84 -3.79
CA THR A 236 43.06 41.77 -4.53
C THR A 236 43.18 42.93 -5.52
N ARG A 237 42.11 43.26 -6.26
CA ARG A 237 42.08 44.42 -7.17
C ARG A 237 42.27 45.74 -6.42
N ALA A 238 41.60 45.94 -5.30
CA ALA A 238 41.73 47.18 -4.50
C ALA A 238 43.15 47.38 -3.95
N ILE A 239 43.80 46.31 -3.46
CA ILE A 239 45.20 46.36 -3.01
C ILE A 239 46.14 46.70 -4.18
N TYR A 240 45.90 46.10 -5.34
CA TYR A 240 46.69 46.37 -6.54
C TYR A 240 46.53 47.82 -7.02
N GLU A 241 45.31 48.37 -7.02
CA GLU A 241 45.06 49.78 -7.35
C GLU A 241 45.80 50.75 -6.40
N LEU A 242 45.82 50.45 -5.10
CA LEU A 242 46.61 51.21 -4.13
C LEU A 242 48.11 51.16 -4.45
N PHE A 243 48.63 49.97 -4.81
CA PHE A 243 50.02 49.77 -5.19
C PHE A 243 50.39 50.54 -6.47
N VAL A 244 49.53 50.49 -7.49
CA VAL A 244 49.69 51.27 -8.73
C VAL A 244 49.80 52.77 -8.41
N SER A 245 48.91 53.31 -7.58
CA SER A 245 48.94 54.71 -7.16
C SER A 245 50.25 55.09 -6.44
N MET A 246 50.82 54.18 -5.64
CA MET A 246 52.12 54.40 -5.00
C MET A 246 53.29 54.39 -5.98
N CYS A 247 53.30 53.46 -6.95
CA CYS A 247 54.32 53.41 -8.00
C CYS A 247 54.33 54.69 -8.84
N GLU A 248 53.15 55.17 -9.25
CA GLU A 248 52.99 56.40 -10.02
C GLU A 248 53.54 57.63 -9.27
N LYS A 249 53.22 57.77 -7.97
CA LYS A 249 53.75 58.85 -7.12
C LYS A 249 55.26 58.84 -6.98
N ASN A 250 55.89 57.67 -7.07
CA ASN A 250 57.33 57.48 -6.97
C ASN A 250 58.03 57.50 -8.34
N GLY A 251 57.31 57.77 -9.44
CA GLY A 251 57.87 57.79 -10.79
C GLY A 251 58.28 56.41 -11.34
N GLN A 252 57.76 55.33 -10.75
CA GLN A 252 58.01 53.95 -11.19
C GLN A 252 56.86 53.42 -12.05
N VAL A 253 57.17 52.62 -13.07
CA VAL A 253 56.16 51.93 -13.88
C VAL A 253 55.59 50.76 -13.06
N PRO A 254 54.27 50.70 -12.84
CA PRO A 254 53.67 49.61 -12.09
C PRO A 254 53.76 48.27 -12.84
N PRO A 255 54.04 47.15 -12.14
CA PRO A 255 54.02 45.82 -12.72
C PRO A 255 52.59 45.39 -13.09
N PRO A 256 52.39 44.48 -14.08
CA PRO A 256 51.07 44.02 -14.49
C PRO A 256 50.35 43.24 -13.38
N MET A 257 49.01 43.29 -13.38
CA MET A 257 48.17 42.68 -12.35
C MET A 257 48.41 41.15 -12.29
N PRO A 258 48.71 40.58 -11.12
CA PRO A 258 49.04 39.16 -11.01
C PRO A 258 47.82 38.28 -11.31
N VAL A 259 47.95 37.40 -12.30
CA VAL A 259 46.93 36.38 -12.62
C VAL A 259 47.13 35.21 -11.66
N ILE A 260 46.26 35.09 -10.65
CA ILE A 260 46.26 33.92 -9.76
C ILE A 260 45.52 32.79 -10.47
N ASN A 261 46.25 31.93 -11.18
CA ASN A 261 45.68 30.70 -11.71
C ASN A 261 45.32 29.78 -10.54
N VAL A 262 44.05 29.36 -10.49
CA VAL A 262 43.55 28.41 -9.50
C VAL A 262 44.22 27.07 -9.76
N ALA A 263 45.32 26.78 -9.06
CA ALA A 263 45.82 25.42 -8.97
C ALA A 263 44.71 24.58 -8.33
N GLY A 264 44.24 23.57 -9.06
CA GLY A 264 43.32 22.58 -8.53
C GLY A 264 43.84 22.06 -7.19
N THR A 265 42.94 21.90 -6.23
CA THR A 265 43.20 21.35 -4.90
C THR A 265 43.76 19.93 -4.99
N ASN A 266 45.05 19.80 -5.30
CA ASN A 266 45.83 18.61 -5.05
C ASN A 266 46.51 18.79 -3.70
N MET A 267 45.98 18.09 -2.71
CA MET A 267 46.56 17.95 -1.38
C MET A 267 48.00 17.45 -1.49
N SER A 268 48.99 18.35 -1.38
CA SER A 268 50.40 17.97 -1.24
C SER A 268 50.80 18.06 0.22
N ARG A 269 50.59 16.95 0.95
CA ARG A 269 51.31 16.68 2.19
C ARG A 269 52.61 15.96 1.83
N ASN A 270 53.67 16.72 1.58
CA ASN A 270 55.04 16.20 1.64
C ASN A 270 55.78 16.94 2.76
N ALA A 271 55.67 16.41 3.97
CA ALA A 271 56.65 16.68 5.02
C ALA A 271 57.76 15.64 4.85
N SER A 272 58.95 16.14 4.52
CA SER A 272 60.20 15.40 4.45
C SER A 272 60.56 14.82 5.82
N HIS A 273 60.61 13.50 5.93
CA HIS A 273 61.56 12.82 6.81
C HIS A 273 62.11 11.59 6.08
N ASP A 274 63.37 11.70 5.68
CA ASP A 274 64.22 10.56 5.37
C ASP A 274 64.58 9.87 6.71
N PRO A 275 64.56 8.53 6.78
CA PRO A 275 65.87 7.88 6.72
C PRO A 275 65.90 6.53 5.98
N SER A 276 66.96 6.38 5.18
CA SER A 276 67.83 5.21 5.03
C SER A 276 67.22 3.83 4.74
N THR A 277 67.40 3.43 3.48
CA THR A 277 68.11 2.21 3.02
C THR A 277 67.88 0.90 3.78
N VAL A 278 67.11 -0.03 3.20
CA VAL A 278 67.47 -1.47 3.10
C VAL A 278 66.81 -2.08 1.84
N GLU A 279 67.61 -2.67 0.96
CA GLU A 279 67.20 -3.45 -0.22
C GLU A 279 66.40 -4.73 0.13
N PRO A 280 65.65 -5.31 -0.83
CA PRO A 280 65.39 -6.74 -0.80
C PRO A 280 65.90 -7.46 -2.06
N SER A 281 66.70 -8.50 -1.84
CA SER A 281 66.99 -9.56 -2.82
C SER A 281 66.21 -10.85 -2.47
N PRO A 282 66.01 -11.80 -3.41
CA PRO A 282 64.86 -12.71 -3.45
C PRO A 282 65.13 -14.10 -2.83
N GLY A 283 64.07 -14.80 -2.41
CA GLY A 283 64.14 -16.21 -2.03
C GLY A 283 62.84 -16.80 -1.43
N GLN A 284 62.26 -17.75 -2.17
CA GLN A 284 61.25 -18.81 -1.86
C GLN A 284 61.22 -19.43 -0.43
N PRO A 285 60.32 -20.42 -0.10
CA PRO A 285 58.91 -20.72 -0.48
C PRO A 285 58.00 -21.30 0.67
N SER A 286 56.66 -21.39 0.39
CA SER A 286 55.63 -22.37 0.87
C SER A 286 55.32 -22.54 2.39
N PRO A 287 54.23 -23.24 2.84
CA PRO A 287 53.25 -24.14 2.16
C PRO A 287 51.74 -23.80 2.43
N GLY A 288 50.77 -24.26 1.61
CA GLY A 288 49.92 -25.46 1.84
C GLY A 288 48.76 -25.16 2.82
N GLU A 289 47.47 -25.45 2.63
CA GLU A 289 46.75 -26.50 1.91
C GLU A 289 45.27 -26.09 1.66
N THR A 290 44.77 -26.44 0.47
CA THR A 290 43.55 -27.23 0.14
C THR A 290 42.26 -27.00 0.96
N SER A 291 41.09 -26.66 0.39
CA SER A 291 40.25 -27.63 -0.35
C SER A 291 39.04 -27.02 -1.07
N GLN A 292 38.65 -27.72 -2.15
CA GLN A 292 37.63 -27.43 -3.14
C GLN A 292 36.18 -27.72 -2.69
N SER A 293 35.26 -26.98 -3.33
CA SER A 293 33.94 -27.36 -3.83
C SER A 293 33.64 -28.86 -3.98
N HIS A 294 32.43 -29.32 -3.59
CA HIS A 294 31.42 -29.83 -4.53
C HIS A 294 30.07 -30.23 -3.88
N ARG A 295 29.00 -29.72 -4.53
CA ARG A 295 27.62 -30.19 -4.76
C ARG A 295 27.29 -31.69 -4.50
N ALA A 296 26.15 -31.96 -3.86
CA ALA A 296 24.97 -32.67 -4.43
C ALA A 296 24.04 -33.29 -3.34
N SER A 297 22.72 -33.09 -3.51
CA SER A 297 21.64 -33.90 -2.90
C SER A 297 21.57 -35.30 -3.53
N PRO A 298 20.88 -36.27 -2.89
CA PRO A 298 19.42 -36.40 -3.05
C PRO A 298 18.63 -36.10 -1.78
#